data_AF-A0A3D2PAE7-F1
#
_entry.id   AF-A0A3D2PAE7-F1
#
_cell.length_a   1.000
_cell.length_b   1.000
_cell.length_c   1.000
_cell.angle_alpha   90.00
_cell.angle_beta   90.00
_cell.angle_gamma   90.00
#
_symmetry.space_group_name_H-M   'P 1'
#
loop_
_entity.id
_entity.type
_entity.pdbx_description
1 polymer ?
#
loop_
_entity_poly.entity_id
_entity_poly.type
_entity_poly.pdbx_seq_one_letter_code
_entity_poly.pdbx_strand_id
1 'polypeptide(L)' 'FKKTLKGMDWELIIVDDGSPIKGCFKDQADVFIENKKNLGYAKTMNKGLEKAKGDYIVVANNDIEVYDGWFFYLKLL' A
#
# COMPACT_ATOMS: atom_id res chain seq x y z
N PHE A 1 -7.08 -0.17 7.66
CA PHE A 1 -6.12 0.85 8.09
C PHE A 1 -6.67 2.29 8.14
N LYS A 2 -7.49 2.80 7.19
CA LYS A 2 -7.93 4.23 7.21
C LYS A 2 -8.51 4.69 8.55
N LYS A 3 -9.34 3.85 9.20
CA LYS A 3 -9.90 4.13 10.53
C LYS A 3 -8.85 4.06 11.65
N THR A 4 -7.89 3.15 11.53
CA THR A 4 -6.87 2.86 12.56
C THR A 4 -5.70 3.85 12.56
N LEU A 5 -5.54 4.65 11.49
CA LEU A 5 -4.45 5.63 11.31
C LEU A 5 -4.92 7.09 11.47
N LYS A 6 -6.03 7.31 12.19
CA LYS A 6 -6.60 8.65 12.37
C LYS A 6 -5.61 9.58 13.09
N GLY A 7 -5.40 10.76 12.52
CA GLY A 7 -4.48 11.78 13.08
C GLY A 7 -3.01 11.57 12.72
N MET A 8 -2.69 10.57 11.90
CA MET A 8 -1.36 10.41 11.32
C MET A 8 -1.35 10.97 9.90
N ASP A 9 -0.19 11.49 9.48
CA ASP A 9 0.07 11.77 8.07
C ASP A 9 0.53 10.47 7.39
N TRP A 10 -0.17 10.07 6.33
CA TRP A 10 0.09 8.84 5.60
C TRP A 10 -0.42 8.96 4.16
N GLU A 11 0.18 8.17 3.26
CA GLU A 11 -0.27 8.00 1.88
C GLU A 11 -0.56 6.51 1.60
N LEU A 12 -1.54 6.24 0.74
CA LEU A 12 -1.83 4.91 0.23
C LEU A 12 -1.35 4.77 -1.20
N ILE A 13 -0.40 3.86 -1.39
CA ILE A 13 0.08 3.44 -2.70
C ILE A 13 -0.51 2.07 -3.01
N ILE A 14 -1.26 1.96 -4.11
CA ILE A 14 -1.78 0.69 -4.61
C ILE A 14 -1.09 0.39 -5.93
N VAL A 15 -0.52 -0.81 -6.04
CA VAL A 15 0.04 -1.34 -7.29
C VAL A 15 -0.77 -2.55 -7.73
N ASP A 16 -1.57 -2.40 -8.78
CA ASP A 16 -2.26 -3.52 -9.42
C ASP A 16 -1.28 -4.32 -10.29
N ASP A 17 -1.06 -5.59 -9.95
CA ASP A 17 -0.18 -6.48 -10.71
C ASP A 17 -0.88 -7.23 -11.85
N GLY A 18 -1.58 -6.48 -12.70
CA GLY A 18 -2.24 -7.06 -13.86
C GLY A 18 -3.48 -7.87 -13.52
N SER A 19 -4.26 -7.44 -12.51
CA SER A 19 -5.52 -8.08 -12.14
C SER A 19 -6.51 -8.15 -13.31
N PRO A 20 -7.39 -9.16 -13.36
CA PRO A 20 -8.39 -9.29 -14.41
C PRO A 20 -9.43 -8.15 -14.37
N ILE A 21 -9.72 -7.62 -13.18
CA ILE A 21 -10.59 -6.46 -13.01
C ILE A 21 -9.72 -5.21 -12.87
N LYS A 22 -9.94 -4.24 -13.75
CA LYS A 22 -9.10 -3.06 -13.91
C LYS A 22 -9.60 -1.87 -13.10
N GLY A 23 -8.68 -1.03 -12.63
CA GLY A 23 -8.99 0.23 -11.95
C GLY A 23 -9.65 0.09 -10.57
N CYS A 24 -9.77 -1.11 -10.02
CA CYS A 24 -10.26 -1.29 -8.66
C CYS A 24 -9.43 -0.47 -7.67
N PHE A 25 -10.11 0.20 -6.74
CA PHE A 25 -9.49 0.97 -5.66
C PHE A 25 -8.66 2.18 -6.10
N LYS A 26 -8.65 2.53 -7.39
CA LYS A 26 -7.93 3.71 -7.91
C LYS A 26 -8.29 4.99 -7.15
N ASP A 27 -9.58 5.21 -6.91
CA ASP A 27 -10.08 6.41 -6.21
C ASP A 27 -9.81 6.38 -4.69
N GLN A 28 -9.32 5.26 -4.16
CA GLN A 28 -9.00 5.13 -2.74
C GLN A 28 -7.53 5.40 -2.43
N ALA A 29 -6.67 5.40 -3.46
CA ALA A 29 -5.23 5.54 -3.38
C ALA A 29 -4.77 6.95 -3.74
N ASP A 30 -3.74 7.42 -3.05
CA ASP A 30 -3.04 8.66 -3.38
C ASP A 30 -2.15 8.46 -4.62
N VAL A 31 -1.57 7.26 -4.75
CA VAL A 31 -0.82 6.82 -5.92
C VAL A 31 -1.34 5.46 -6.38
N PHE A 32 -1.82 5.38 -7.62
CA PHE A 32 -2.24 4.14 -8.25
C PHE A 32 -1.32 3.80 -9.43
N ILE A 33 -0.71 2.62 -9.38
CA ILE A 33 0.16 2.10 -10.44
C ILE A 33 -0.46 0.81 -10.97
N GLU A 34 -0.57 0.68 -12.29
CA GLU A 34 -1.17 -0.49 -12.92
C GLU A 34 -0.16 -1.17 -13.87
N ASN A 35 0.13 -2.44 -13.60
CA ASN A 35 0.91 -3.26 -14.51
C ASN A 35 0.02 -3.82 -15.62
N LYS A 36 0.53 -3.80 -16.85
CA LYS A 36 -0.16 -4.38 -18.02
C LYS A 36 -0.31 -5.92 -17.94
N LYS A 37 0.53 -6.57 -17.13
CA LYS A 37 0.55 -8.03 -16.89
C LYS A 37 1.13 -8.30 -15.51
N ASN A 38 0.89 -9.48 -14.97
CA ASN A 38 1.50 -9.92 -13.72
C ASN A 38 3.04 -9.97 -13.84
N LEU A 39 3.72 -9.21 -13.00
CA LEU A 39 5.19 -9.12 -12.91
C LEU A 39 5.74 -9.88 -11.70
N GLY A 40 4.88 -10.29 -10.78
CA GLY A 40 5.22 -10.94 -9.52
C GLY A 40 5.51 -9.94 -8.41
N TYR A 41 5.40 -10.43 -7.17
CA TYR A 41 5.41 -9.63 -5.94
C TYR A 41 6.56 -8.62 -5.86
N ALA A 42 7.82 -9.08 -5.94
CA ALA A 42 8.98 -8.20 -5.71
C ALA A 42 9.05 -7.04 -6.72
N LYS A 43 8.80 -7.30 -8.01
CA LYS A 43 8.82 -6.26 -9.04
C LYS A 43 7.69 -5.26 -8.86
N THR A 44 6.52 -5.76 -8.49
CA THR A 44 5.33 -4.93 -8.23
C THR A 44 5.53 -4.06 -7.00
N MET A 45 6.04 -4.62 -5.90
CA MET A 45 6.32 -3.88 -4.68
C MET A 45 7.39 -2.81 -4.90
N ASN A 46 8.49 -3.13 -5.58
CA ASN A 46 9.56 -2.16 -5.85
C ASN A 46 9.05 -0.90 -6.57
N LYS A 47 8.12 -1.03 -7.52
CA LYS A 47 7.51 0.13 -8.18
C LYS A 47 6.72 1.03 -7.23
N GLY A 48 6.04 0.43 -6.25
CA GLY A 48 5.35 1.18 -5.20
C GLY A 48 6.34 1.86 -4.27
N LEU A 49 7.37 1.14 -3.82
CA LEU A 49 8.43 1.65 -2.95
C LEU A 49 9.18 2.85 -3.56
N GLU A 50 9.45 2.82 -4.87
CA GLU A 50 10.06 3.94 -5.60
C GLU A 50 9.21 5.22 -5.61
N LYS A 51 7.91 5.13 -5.31
CA LYS A 51 7.00 6.28 -5.24
C LYS A 51 6.72 6.74 -3.81
N ALA A 52 7.08 5.95 -2.80
CA ALA A 52 6.86 6.27 -1.41
C ALA A 52 7.69 7.48 -0.98
N LYS A 53 7.09 8.35 -0.19
CA LYS A 53 7.69 9.60 0.32
C LYS A 53 7.83 9.62 1.83
N GLY A 54 7.12 8.74 2.54
CA GLY A 54 7.14 8.68 3.99
C GLY A 54 8.47 8.16 4.55
N ASP A 55 8.83 8.61 5.75
CA ASP A 55 10.02 8.15 6.49
C ASP A 55 9.94 6.65 6.87
N TYR A 56 8.72 6.14 6.98
CA TYR A 56 8.43 4.74 7.26
C TYR A 56 7.53 4.17 6.17
N ILE A 57 7.86 2.96 5.71
CA ILE A 57 7.09 2.26 4.69
C ILE A 57 6.57 0.96 5.28
N VAL A 58 5.26 0.74 5.14
CA VAL A 58 4.62 -0.54 5.45
C VAL A 58 4.16 -1.18 4.15
N VAL A 59 4.64 -2.40 3.91
CA VAL A 59 4.17 -3.24 2.81
C VAL A 59 3.06 -4.14 3.35
N ALA A 60 1.90 -4.10 2.72
CA ALA A 60 0.72 -4.85 3.12
C ALA A 60 0.15 -5.62 1.93
N ASN A 61 -0.21 -6.89 2.16
CA ASN A 61 -1.02 -7.63 1.20
C ASN A 61 -2.47 -7.15 1.25
N ASN A 62 -3.25 -7.45 0.21
CA ASN A 62 -4.64 -7.04 0.09
C ASN A 62 -5.63 -7.91 0.92
N ASP A 63 -5.14 -8.95 1.59
CA ASP A 63 -5.90 -9.94 2.36
C ASP A 63 -5.68 -9.83 3.88
N ILE A 64 -5.20 -8.69 4.36
CA ILE A 64 -4.96 -8.45 5.79
C ILE A 64 -5.93 -7.42 6.37
N GLU A 65 -6.18 -7.57 7.68
CA GLU A 65 -6.77 -6.54 8.52
C GLU A 65 -5.80 -6.19 9.64
N VAL A 66 -5.86 -4.93 10.11
CA VAL A 66 -4.98 -4.42 11.18
C VAL A 66 -5.83 -3.91 12.32
N TYR A 67 -5.42 -4.22 13.55
CA TYR A 67 -6.05 -3.74 14.78
C TYR A 67 -5.68 -2.28 15.07
N ASP A 68 -6.48 -1.60 15.87
CA ASP A 68 -6.14 -0.24 16.33
C ASP A 68 -4.78 -0.22 17.06
N GLY A 69 -3.94 0.76 16.72
CA GLY A 69 -2.63 0.93 17.34
C GLY A 69 -1.50 0.02 16.83
N TRP A 70 -1.73 -0.81 15.80
CA TRP A 70 -0.71 -1.72 15.24
C TRP A 70 0.64 -1.04 14.91
N PHE A 71 0.60 0.23 14.47
CA PHE A 71 1.78 0.98 14.04
C PHE A 71 2.71 1.37 15.21
N PHE A 72 2.21 1.45 16.45
CA PHE A 72 3.06 1.81 17.60
C PHE A 72 4.14 0.76 17.87
N TYR A 73 3.88 -0.50 17.50
CA TYR A 73 4.82 -1.60 17.65
C TYR A 73 5.91 -1.62 16.57
N LEU A 74 5.74 -0.88 15.47
CA LEU A 74 6.71 -0.84 14.37
C LEU A 74 7.79 0.23 14.56
N LYS A 75 7.56 1.22 15.42
CA LYS A 75 8.50 2.34 15.66
C LYS A 75 9.56 2.03 16.74
N LEU A 76 9.60 0.80 17.26
CA LEU A 76 10.44 0.38 18.39
C LEU A 76 11.76 -0.31 17.98
N LEU A 77 12.14 -0.24 16.70
CA LEU A 77 13.44 -0.64 16.17
C LEU A 77 14.13 0.56 15.53
#